data_AF-A0A935EPV5-F1
#
_entry.id   AF-A0A935EPV5-F1
#
_cell.length_a   1.000
_cell.length_b   1.000
_cell.length_c   1.000
_cell.angle_alpha   90.00
_cell.angle_beta   90.00
_cell.angle_gamma   90.00
#
_symmetry.space_group_name_H-M   'P 1'
#
loop_
_entity.id
_entity.type
_entity.pdbx_description
1 polymer ?
#
loop_
_entity_poly.entity_id
_entity_poly.type
_entity_poly.pdbx_seq_one_letter_code
_entity_poly.pdbx_strand_id
1 'polypeptide(L)'
;MMKPGLRLEQGPQLAVPLIFFLTAPLFLIAAGLHASLNGPEWTASRWSSATLALTHLIALGYLALVMFGALTQMAPVVAGAPLPRVVGSSRYGYGFFVAGIPLLSWGLASGQGTALWCGAWHAPSAS
;
A
#
# COMPACT_ATOMS: atom_id res chain seq x y z
N MET A 1 32.43 -30.81 17.60
CA MET A 1 31.75 -30.10 16.49
C MET A 1 30.40 -29.62 17.01
N MET A 2 30.35 -28.39 17.53
CA MET A 2 29.11 -27.78 18.03
C MET A 2 28.29 -27.34 16.82
N LYS A 3 27.05 -27.83 16.67
CA LYS A 3 26.09 -27.27 15.72
C LYS A 3 25.88 -25.80 16.12
N PRO A 4 26.02 -24.82 15.21
CA PRO A 4 25.60 -23.45 15.48
C PRO A 4 24.10 -23.48 15.79
N GLY A 5 23.76 -23.41 17.08
CA GLY A 5 22.39 -23.30 17.54
C GLY A 5 21.81 -21.99 17.02
N LEU A 6 20.57 -22.03 16.52
CA LEU A 6 19.81 -20.82 16.26
C LEU A 6 19.88 -19.91 17.50
N ARG A 7 20.39 -18.68 17.34
CA ARG A 7 20.36 -17.69 18.42
C ARG A 7 18.92 -17.20 18.58
N LEU A 8 18.17 -17.84 19.49
CA LEU A 8 16.79 -17.49 19.82
C LEU A 8 16.67 -16.22 20.70
N GLU A 9 17.80 -15.72 21.20
CA GLU A 9 17.90 -14.59 22.14
C GLU A 9 18.01 -13.22 21.46
N GLN A 10 18.29 -13.19 20.15
CA GLN A 10 18.07 -12.01 19.32
C GLN A 10 16.63 -12.09 18.82
N GLY A 11 15.68 -11.49 19.55
CA GLY A 11 14.28 -11.45 19.13
C GLY A 11 14.20 -11.15 17.64
N PRO A 12 13.57 -12.02 16.83
CA PRO A 12 13.76 -11.99 15.39
C PRO A 12 13.35 -10.62 14.85
N GLN A 13 14.19 -10.00 14.01
CA GLN A 13 13.84 -8.77 13.27
C GLN A 13 12.52 -8.92 12.49
N LEU A 14 12.00 -10.15 12.39
CA LEU A 14 10.68 -10.56 11.93
C LEU A 14 9.50 -9.77 12.54
N ALA A 15 9.61 -9.21 13.75
CA ALA A 15 8.51 -8.43 14.32
C ALA A 15 8.15 -7.19 13.49
N VAL A 16 9.17 -6.51 12.92
CA VAL A 16 8.99 -5.34 12.05
C VAL A 16 8.21 -5.66 10.76
N PRO A 17 8.64 -6.59 9.90
CA PRO A 17 7.95 -6.98 8.67
C PRO A 17 6.59 -7.65 8.90
N LEU A 18 6.41 -8.36 10.03
CA LEU A 18 5.17 -9.07 10.32
C LEU A 18 3.98 -8.12 10.41
N ILE A 19 4.16 -6.94 10.99
CA ILE A 19 3.11 -5.91 11.04
C ILE A 19 2.70 -5.48 9.63
N PHE A 20 3.64 -5.32 8.69
CA PHE A 20 3.29 -4.97 7.31
C PHE A 20 2.51 -6.09 6.62
N PHE A 21 2.93 -7.35 6.79
CA PHE A 21 2.25 -8.50 6.20
C PHE A 21 0.88 -8.77 6.80
N LEU A 22 0.66 -8.50 8.09
CA LEU A 22 -0.66 -8.64 8.72
C LEU A 22 -1.61 -7.51 8.32
N THR A 23 -1.09 -6.31 8.09
CA THR A 23 -1.90 -5.16 7.69
C THR A 23 -2.26 -5.19 6.21
N ALA A 24 -1.40 -5.72 5.33
CA ALA A 24 -1.64 -5.75 3.89
C ALA A 24 -2.96 -6.46 3.47
N PRO A 25 -3.34 -7.63 4.01
CA PRO A 25 -4.62 -8.27 3.74
C PRO A 25 -5.84 -7.40 4.09
N LEU A 26 -5.73 -6.51 5.09
CA LEU A 26 -6.82 -5.60 5.44
C LEU A 26 -7.11 -4.62 4.30
N PHE A 27 -6.10 -4.21 3.55
CA PHE A 27 -6.28 -3.38 2.36
C PHE A 27 -6.91 -4.15 1.20
N LEU A 28 -6.66 -5.45 1.05
CA LEU A 28 -7.38 -6.29 0.09
C LEU A 28 -8.85 -6.44 0.48
N ILE A 29 -9.15 -6.63 1.78
CA ILE A 29 -10.53 -6.66 2.28
C ILE A 29 -11.22 -5.32 1.99
N ALA A 30 -10.55 -4.20 2.24
CA ALA A 30 -11.07 -2.87 1.92
C ALA A 30 -11.31 -2.68 0.41
N ALA A 31 -10.42 -3.17 -0.45
CA ALA A 31 -10.61 -3.17 -1.90
C ALA A 31 -11.82 -4.02 -2.31
N GLY A 32 -11.96 -5.22 -1.76
CA GLY A 32 -13.12 -6.08 -2.02
C GLY A 32 -14.43 -5.44 -1.57
N LEU A 33 -14.43 -4.81 -0.39
CA LEU A 33 -15.59 -4.06 0.12
C LEU A 33 -15.93 -2.89 -0.82
N HIS A 34 -14.93 -2.09 -1.20
CA HIS A 34 -15.12 -0.99 -2.14
C HIS A 34 -15.69 -1.48 -3.49
N ALA A 35 -15.18 -2.58 -4.05
CA ALA A 35 -15.70 -3.16 -5.28
C ALA A 35 -17.16 -3.64 -5.11
N SER A 36 -17.50 -4.26 -3.97
CA SER A 36 -18.85 -4.74 -3.69
C SER A 36 -19.87 -3.60 -3.53
N LEU A 37 -19.46 -2.46 -2.94
CA LEU A 37 -20.32 -1.31 -2.71
C LEU A 37 -20.57 -0.48 -3.98
N ASN A 38 -19.61 -0.46 -4.91
CA ASN A 38 -19.70 0.32 -6.16
C ASN A 38 -20.22 -0.50 -7.37
N GLY A 39 -20.53 -1.79 -7.18
CA GLY A 39 -21.18 -2.61 -8.21
C GLY A 39 -20.40 -2.65 -9.54
N PRO A 40 -21.05 -2.49 -10.71
CA PRO A 40 -20.36 -2.55 -12.00
C PRO A 40 -19.55 -1.28 -12.34
N GLU A 41 -19.63 -0.20 -11.54
CA GLU A 41 -18.98 1.09 -11.85
C GLU A 41 -17.46 0.96 -12.02
N TRP A 42 -16.81 0.18 -11.16
CA TRP A 42 -15.36 -0.06 -11.24
C TRP A 42 -14.94 -0.91 -12.46
N THR A 43 -15.90 -1.58 -13.12
CA THR A 43 -15.68 -2.29 -14.39
C THR A 43 -16.12 -1.48 -15.62
N ALA A 44 -16.90 -0.41 -15.43
CA ALA A 44 -17.48 0.36 -16.52
C ALA A 44 -16.42 1.14 -17.31
N SER A 45 -15.41 1.68 -16.63
CA SER A 45 -14.28 2.37 -17.26
C SER A 45 -13.02 2.24 -16.41
N ARG A 46 -11.89 1.99 -17.05
CA ARG A 46 -10.56 1.97 -16.38
C ARG A 46 -10.19 3.31 -15.72
N TRP A 47 -10.85 4.40 -16.12
CA TRP A 47 -10.61 5.75 -15.62
C TRP A 47 -11.67 6.20 -14.60
N SER A 48 -12.58 5.32 -14.20
CA SER A 48 -13.57 5.67 -13.17
C SER A 48 -12.88 5.92 -11.83
N SER A 49 -13.48 6.80 -11.01
CA SER A 49 -13.02 7.06 -9.64
C SER A 49 -12.95 5.78 -8.81
N ALA A 50 -13.93 4.89 -8.96
CA ALA A 50 -13.96 3.59 -8.29
C ALA A 50 -12.77 2.70 -8.69
N THR A 51 -12.46 2.58 -9.99
CA THR A 51 -11.30 1.80 -10.46
C THR A 51 -9.98 2.39 -9.97
N LEU A 52 -9.85 3.73 -9.96
CA LEU A 52 -8.65 4.40 -9.44
C LEU A 52 -8.49 4.15 -7.95
N ALA A 53 -9.54 4.27 -7.14
CA ALA A 53 -9.49 3.97 -5.72
C ALA A 53 -9.08 2.51 -5.44
N LEU A 54 -9.67 1.54 -6.16
CA LEU A 54 -9.28 0.12 -6.08
C LEU A 54 -7.81 -0.11 -6.43
N THR A 55 -7.34 0.53 -7.50
CA THR A 55 -5.95 0.38 -7.95
C THR A 55 -4.97 0.82 -6.86
N HIS A 56 -5.25 1.93 -6.15
CA HIS A 56 -4.39 2.41 -5.08
C HIS A 56 -4.48 1.56 -3.81
N LEU A 57 -5.66 1.06 -3.45
CA LEU A 57 -5.82 0.10 -2.35
C LEU A 57 -5.00 -1.17 -2.59
N ILE A 58 -5.00 -1.70 -3.82
CA ILE A 58 -4.24 -2.92 -4.14
C ILE A 58 -2.75 -2.62 -4.28
N ALA A 59 -2.38 -1.65 -5.12
CA ALA A 59 -0.97 -1.38 -5.42
C ALA A 59 -0.21 -0.84 -4.20
N LEU A 60 -0.77 0.14 -3.49
CA LEU A 60 -0.10 0.73 -2.33
C LEU A 60 -0.46 -0.03 -1.05
N GLY A 61 -1.74 -0.32 -0.84
CA GLY A 61 -2.22 -0.95 0.39
C GLY A 61 -1.86 -2.42 0.55
N TYR A 62 -1.74 -3.16 -0.54
CA TYR A 62 -1.30 -4.56 -0.47
C TYR A 62 0.14 -4.71 -0.94
N LEU A 63 0.42 -4.45 -2.22
CA LEU A 63 1.72 -4.78 -2.81
C LEU A 63 2.85 -3.97 -2.18
N ALA A 64 2.72 -2.64 -2.08
CA ALA A 64 3.79 -1.82 -1.51
C ALA A 64 4.02 -2.11 -0.02
N LEU A 65 2.97 -2.37 0.78
CA LEU A 65 3.12 -2.80 2.18
C LEU A 65 3.87 -4.13 2.29
N VAL A 66 3.49 -5.15 1.50
CA VAL A 66 4.18 -6.45 1.43
C VAL A 66 5.64 -6.28 1.01
N MET A 67 5.90 -5.51 -0.05
CA MET A 67 7.25 -5.24 -0.53
C MET A 67 8.08 -4.53 0.52
N PHE A 68 7.55 -3.51 1.19
CA PHE A 68 8.27 -2.78 2.22
C PHE A 68 8.58 -3.67 3.43
N GLY A 69 7.62 -4.49 3.87
CA GLY A 69 7.84 -5.54 4.86
C GLY A 69 9.00 -6.46 4.45
N ALA A 70 8.95 -7.02 3.25
CA ALA A 70 10.01 -7.89 2.73
C ALA A 70 11.37 -7.20 2.66
N LEU A 71 11.43 -5.93 2.26
CA LEU A 71 12.67 -5.15 2.21
C LEU A 71 13.31 -5.00 3.59
N THR A 72 12.52 -4.84 4.66
CA THR A 72 13.09 -4.77 6.02
C THR A 72 13.77 -6.08 6.44
N GLN A 73 13.38 -7.22 5.85
CA GLN A 73 14.04 -8.52 6.06
C GLN A 73 15.23 -8.75 5.14
N MET A 74 15.13 -8.37 3.86
CA MET A 74 16.17 -8.66 2.86
C MET A 74 17.34 -7.69 2.92
N ALA A 75 17.10 -6.43 3.27
CA ALA A 75 18.13 -5.40 3.24
C ALA A 75 19.31 -5.67 4.22
N PRO A 76 19.10 -6.18 5.46
CA PRO A 76 20.20 -6.64 6.31
C PRO A 76 20.98 -7.83 5.74
N VAL A 77 20.30 -8.74 5.03
CA VAL A 77 20.90 -9.95 4.44
C VAL A 77 21.85 -9.57 3.31
N VAL A 78 21.43 -8.67 2.42
CA VAL A 78 22.24 -8.19 1.30
C VAL A 78 23.40 -7.31 1.78
N ALA A 79 23.17 -6.48 2.80
CA ALA A 79 24.20 -5.61 3.36
C ALA A 79 25.26 -6.36 4.19
N GLY A 80 25.00 -7.62 4.58
CA GLY A 80 25.89 -8.40 5.46
C GLY A 80 26.02 -7.85 6.89
N ALA A 81 25.21 -6.86 7.26
CA ALA A 81 25.24 -6.18 8.55
C ALA A 81 23.84 -5.72 8.97
N PRO A 82 23.55 -5.58 10.28
CA PRO A 82 22.29 -5.02 10.75
C PRO A 82 22.14 -3.57 10.29
N LEU A 83 20.96 -3.22 9.74
CA LEU A 83 20.66 -1.84 9.36
C LEU A 83 20.45 -0.97 10.60
N PRO A 84 21.24 0.11 10.80
CA PRO A 84 20.99 1.03 11.88
C PRO A 84 19.62 1.70 11.69
N ARG A 85 18.83 1.78 12.77
CA ARG A 85 17.52 2.46 12.82
C ARG A 85 16.40 1.85 11.94
N VAL A 86 16.51 0.58 11.53
CA VAL A 86 15.47 -0.10 10.72
C VAL A 86 14.07 0.02 11.34
N VAL A 87 13.96 -0.06 12.66
CA VAL A 87 12.69 0.06 13.39
C VAL A 87 12.09 1.47 13.26
N GLY A 88 12.92 2.52 13.32
CA GLY A 88 12.47 3.90 13.21
C GLY A 88 11.93 4.20 11.82
N SER A 89 12.74 3.93 10.79
CA SER A 89 12.34 4.13 9.38
C SER A 89 11.09 3.31 9.02
N SER A 90 10.99 2.08 9.54
CA SER A 90 9.81 1.24 9.31
C SER A 90 8.56 1.79 9.98
N ARG A 91 8.65 2.35 11.20
CA ARG A 91 7.51 2.97 11.86
C ARG A 91 6.99 4.19 11.10
N TYR A 92 7.88 5.05 10.60
CA TYR A 92 7.48 6.20 9.79
C TYR A 92 6.83 5.76 8.48
N GLY A 93 7.46 4.82 7.76
CA GLY A 93 6.89 4.25 6.53
C GLY A 93 5.53 3.63 6.78
N TYR A 94 5.40 2.80 7.82
CA TYR A 94 4.13 2.18 8.21
C TYR A 94 3.05 3.20 8.51
N GLY A 95 3.35 4.23 9.31
CA GLY A 95 2.40 5.30 9.63
C GLY A 95 1.93 6.04 8.37
N PHE A 96 2.85 6.35 7.47
CA PHE A 96 2.53 7.01 6.20
C PHE A 96 1.64 6.14 5.30
N PHE A 97 1.94 4.85 5.18
CA PHE A 97 1.12 3.93 4.39
C PHE A 97 -0.29 3.76 5.00
N VAL A 98 -0.38 3.45 6.30
CA VAL A 98 -1.65 3.17 6.96
C VAL A 98 -2.59 4.38 7.00
N ALA A 99 -2.04 5.59 7.13
CA ALA A 99 -2.86 6.81 7.09
C ALA A 99 -3.09 7.33 5.66
N GLY A 100 -2.04 7.32 4.83
CA GLY A 100 -2.05 7.94 3.52
C GLY A 100 -2.88 7.21 2.48
N ILE A 101 -2.85 5.87 2.46
CA ILE A 101 -3.56 5.09 1.43
C ILE A 101 -5.08 5.18 1.59
N PRO A 102 -5.67 5.02 2.80
CA PRO A 102 -7.11 5.22 2.97
C PRO A 102 -7.51 6.65 2.60
N LEU A 103 -6.72 7.66 2.98
CA LEU A 103 -7.01 9.06 2.66
C LEU A 103 -6.97 9.33 1.14
N LEU A 104 -5.95 8.83 0.45
CA LEU A 104 -5.81 8.94 -1.00
C LEU A 104 -6.95 8.21 -1.71
N SER A 105 -7.23 6.96 -1.31
CA SER A 105 -8.26 6.12 -1.94
C SER A 105 -9.65 6.72 -1.71
N TRP A 106 -9.89 7.28 -0.52
CA TRP A 106 -11.10 8.03 -0.21
C TRP A 106 -11.23 9.29 -1.07
N GLY A 107 -10.15 10.07 -1.22
CA GLY A 107 -10.13 11.25 -2.08
C GLY A 107 -10.48 10.91 -3.54
N LEU A 108 -9.87 9.86 -4.09
CA LEU A 108 -10.15 9.37 -5.45
C LEU A 108 -11.59 8.88 -5.61
N ALA A 109 -12.09 8.13 -4.62
CA ALA A 109 -13.46 7.63 -4.60
C ALA A 109 -14.50 8.74 -4.48
N SER A 110 -14.22 9.77 -3.67
CA SER A 110 -15.09 10.94 -3.49
C SER A 110 -15.21 11.82 -4.73
N GLY A 111 -14.35 11.58 -5.73
CA GLY A 111 -14.56 11.95 -7.12
C GLY A 111 -15.22 13.31 -7.34
N GLN A 112 -14.42 14.38 -7.40
CA GLN A 112 -14.74 15.53 -8.26
C GLN A 112 -14.63 15.13 -9.74
N GLY A 113 -15.19 13.97 -10.12
CA GLY A 113 -15.26 13.48 -11.49
C GLY A 113 -15.96 14.51 -12.38
N THR A 114 -16.93 15.26 -11.86
CA THR A 114 -17.51 16.41 -12.56
C THR A 114 -16.49 17.51 -12.85
N ALA A 115 -15.56 17.85 -11.96
CA ALA A 115 -14.53 18.87 -12.22
C ALA A 115 -13.48 18.39 -13.24
N LEU A 116 -13.12 17.10 -13.23
CA LEU A 116 -12.20 16.51 -14.21
C LEU A 116 -12.86 16.38 -15.60
N TRP A 117 -14.14 16.04 -15.66
CA TRP A 117 -14.92 16.05 -16.90
C TRP A 117 -15.16 17.49 -17.40
N CYS A 118 -15.49 18.45 -16.52
CA CYS A 118 -15.61 19.87 -16.89
C CYS A 118 -14.29 20.46 -17.41
N GLY A 119 -13.14 20.04 -16.89
CA GLY A 119 -11.83 20.41 -17.42
C GLY A 119 -11.51 19.76 -18.78
N ALA A 120 -11.94 18.52 -19.01
CA ALA A 120 -11.75 17.82 -20.28
C ALA A 120 -12.62 18.39 -21.43
N TRP A 121 -13.79 18.95 -21.12
CA TRP A 121 -14.66 19.62 -22.10
C TRP A 121 -14.33 21.09 -22.32
N HIS A 122 -13.48 21.71 -21.49
CA HIS A 122 -13.02 23.09 -21.66
C HIS A 122 -11.70 23.20 -22.46
N ALA A 123 -11.39 22.23 -23.32
CA ALA A 123 -10.46 22.48 -24.42
C ALA A 123 -11.19 23.40 -25.43
N PRO A 124 -10.74 24.64 -25.68
CA PRO A 124 -11.39 25.50 -26.65
C PRO A 124 -11.32 24.81 -28.01
N SER A 125 -12.48 24.48 -28.56
CA SER A 125 -12.61 24.10 -29.96
C SER A 125 -12.08 25.27 -30.78
N ALA A 126 -10.87 25.12 -31.31
CA ALA A 126 -10.30 26.06 -32.26
C ALA A 126 -11.18 26.05 -33.51
N SER A 127 -12.01 27.09 -33.64
CA SER A 127 -12.65 27.53 -34.88
C SER A 127 -12.24 28.97 -35.12
#